data_AF-A0A084WI05-F1
#
_entry.id   AF-A0A084WI05-F1
#
_cell.length_a   1.000
_cell.length_b   1.000
_cell.length_c   1.000
_cell.angle_alpha   90.00
_cell.angle_beta   90.00
_cell.angle_gamma   90.00
#
_symmetry.space_group_name_H-M   'P 1'
#
loop_
_entity.id
_entity.type
_entity.pdbx_description
1 polymer ?
#
loop_
_entity_poly.entity_id
_entity_poly.type
_entity_poly.pdbx_seq_one_letter_code
_entity_poly.pdbx_strand_id
1 'polypeptide(L)'
;MNAFGDNFEQSEVDPAAEFLAREQDALAGLEDEIPPVAASATNGSVNGDPVPKAVPKQVTEEPEKIRKWREEQKTRLEEKDREEERKKDELREQARKELEDWYKHHEEAISKTKAANRNAEKQFVAETDEIEPGTEWERIAKLCDFNPKTNKSSKDISRMRSIILQLKQNPLQATKKV
;
A
#
# COMPACT_ATOMS: atom_id res chain seq x y z
N MET A 1 1.11 -21.79 -19.36
CA MET A 1 1.33 -22.65 -18.18
C MET A 1 0.70 -21.92 -17.01
N ASN A 2 -0.45 -22.41 -16.59
CA ASN A 2 -1.28 -21.80 -15.54
C ASN A 2 -0.62 -22.08 -14.17
N ALA A 3 -0.36 -21.04 -13.38
CA ALA A 3 0.08 -21.17 -11.98
C ALA A 3 -0.14 -19.87 -11.19
N PHE A 4 -1.32 -19.26 -11.26
CA PHE A 4 -1.71 -18.19 -10.34
C PHE A 4 -3.22 -18.22 -10.06
N GLY A 5 -3.73 -19.42 -9.80
CA GLY A 5 -5.10 -19.67 -9.39
C GLY A 5 -5.09 -20.73 -8.30
N ASP A 6 -5.14 -20.26 -7.06
CA ASP A 6 -5.56 -20.93 -5.82
C ASP A 6 -4.75 -20.34 -4.67
N ASN A 7 -5.38 -19.44 -3.90
CA ASN A 7 -5.25 -19.32 -2.43
C ASN A 7 -5.68 -17.91 -1.95
N PHE A 8 -6.81 -17.39 -2.42
CA PHE A 8 -7.43 -16.22 -1.80
C PHE A 8 -8.93 -16.46 -1.53
N GLU A 9 -9.23 -17.62 -0.97
CA GLU A 9 -10.40 -17.80 -0.11
C GLU A 9 -9.92 -17.80 1.34
N GLN A 10 -9.36 -16.67 1.77
CA GLN A 10 -9.53 -16.27 3.15
C GLN A 10 -10.59 -15.18 3.09
N SER A 11 -11.75 -15.47 3.67
CA SER A 11 -12.72 -14.45 4.05
C SER A 11 -12.05 -13.53 5.07
N GLU A 12 -11.19 -12.63 4.61
CA GLU A 12 -10.83 -11.43 5.33
C GLU A 12 -12.09 -10.58 5.34
N VAL A 13 -12.93 -10.85 6.34
CA VAL A 13 -13.97 -9.92 6.75
C VAL A 13 -13.21 -8.66 7.13
N ASP A 14 -13.31 -7.64 6.28
CA ASP A 14 -12.74 -6.32 6.51
C ASP A 14 -13.04 -5.92 7.98
N PRO A 15 -12.02 -5.66 8.82
CA PRO A 15 -12.23 -5.25 10.21
C PRO A 15 -13.15 -4.03 10.34
N ALA A 16 -13.19 -3.17 9.31
CA ALA A 16 -14.14 -2.06 9.24
C ALA A 16 -15.58 -2.52 9.00
N ALA A 17 -15.78 -3.60 8.23
CA ALA A 17 -17.10 -4.18 7.99
C ALA A 17 -17.66 -4.86 9.24
N GLU A 18 -16.82 -5.54 10.04
CA GLU A 18 -17.25 -6.14 11.31
C GLU A 18 -17.63 -5.06 12.35
N PHE A 19 -16.87 -3.95 12.38
CA PHE A 19 -17.19 -2.79 13.24
C PHE A 19 -18.53 -2.13 12.83
N LEU A 20 -18.74 -1.90 11.54
CA LEU A 20 -19.98 -1.32 11.03
C LEU A 20 -21.20 -2.23 11.28
N ALA A 21 -21.04 -3.55 11.14
CA ALA A 21 -22.11 -4.51 11.42
C ALA A 21 -22.49 -4.50 12.92
N ARG A 22 -21.48 -4.47 13.81
CA ARG A 22 -21.70 -4.41 15.25
C ARG A 22 -22.39 -3.12 15.69
N GLU A 23 -22.02 -1.98 15.10
CA GLU A 23 -22.67 -0.69 15.38
C GLU A 23 -24.09 -0.63 14.80
N GLN A 24 -24.36 -1.25 13.64
CA GLN A 24 -25.71 -1.35 13.08
C GLN A 24 -26.65 -2.19 13.95
N ASP A 25 -26.19 -3.33 14.48
CA ASP A 25 -26.99 -4.14 15.41
C ASP A 25 -27.25 -3.40 16.73
N ALA A 26 -26.27 -2.63 17.22
CA ALA A 26 -26.44 -1.80 18.41
C ALA A 26 -27.44 -0.64 18.19
N LEU A 27 -27.54 -0.12 16.95
CA LEU A 27 -28.46 0.96 16.59
C LEU A 27 -29.88 0.45 16.30
N ALA A 28 -30.01 -0.75 15.72
CA ALA A 28 -31.31 -1.39 15.46
C ALA A 28 -32.09 -1.68 16.75
N GLY A 29 -31.39 -1.97 17.87
CA GLY A 29 -32.02 -2.15 19.17
C GLY A 29 -32.62 -0.88 19.79
N LEU A 30 -32.31 0.31 19.25
CA LEU A 30 -32.81 1.60 19.76
C LEU A 30 -34.05 2.10 19.00
N GLU A 31 -34.34 1.54 17.82
CA GLU A 31 -35.53 1.91 17.01
C GLU A 31 -36.82 1.31 17.59
N ASP A 32 -36.74 0.16 18.27
CA ASP A 32 -37.89 -0.51 18.92
C ASP A 32 -38.35 0.16 20.24
N GLU A 33 -37.55 1.04 20.84
CA GLU A 33 -37.89 1.73 22.11
C GLU A 33 -38.49 3.14 21.93
N ILE A 34 -38.66 3.63 20.70
CA ILE A 34 -39.30 4.91 20.42
C ILE A 34 -40.77 4.67 20.04
N PRO A 35 -41.76 4.98 20.92
CA PRO A 35 -43.16 4.80 20.55
C PRO A 35 -43.50 5.70 19.34
N PRO A 36 -44.20 5.19 18.32
CA PRO A 36 -44.49 5.94 17.11
C PRO A 36 -45.42 7.12 17.45
N VAL A 37 -44.94 8.34 17.24
CA VAL A 37 -45.81 9.51 17.19
C VAL A 37 -46.64 9.40 15.91
N ALA A 38 -47.92 9.06 16.07
CA ALA A 38 -48.83 8.78 14.96
C ALA A 38 -49.00 10.00 14.04
N ALA A 39 -48.27 10.03 12.93
CA ALA A 39 -48.65 10.76 11.74
C ALA A 39 -49.60 9.87 10.93
N SER A 40 -50.92 10.07 11.07
CA SER A 40 -51.92 9.37 10.25
C SER A 40 -52.64 10.36 9.35
N ALA A 41 -52.27 10.33 8.07
CA ALA A 41 -52.97 11.01 6.99
C ALA A 41 -53.95 10.03 6.31
N THR A 42 -55.24 10.37 6.44
CA THR A 42 -56.34 10.26 5.45
C THR A 42 -56.55 8.96 4.66
N ASN A 43 -57.68 8.28 4.91
CA ASN A 43 -58.62 7.90 3.84
C ASN A 43 -60.05 7.72 4.37
N GLY A 44 -61.03 8.15 3.57
CA GLY A 44 -62.36 8.56 4.03
C GLY A 44 -63.40 7.46 4.26
N SER A 45 -64.33 7.76 5.17
CA SER A 45 -65.68 7.21 5.22
C SER A 45 -66.60 8.23 5.91
N VAL A 46 -67.71 8.54 5.25
CA VAL A 46 -68.75 9.49 5.66
C VAL A 46 -69.52 8.98 6.88
N ASN A 47 -69.70 9.82 7.92
CA ASN A 47 -70.88 9.92 8.81
C ASN A 47 -70.62 10.99 9.90
N GLY A 48 -71.66 11.78 10.23
CA GLY A 48 -71.56 13.10 10.85
C GLY A 48 -71.21 13.21 12.35
N ASP A 49 -70.56 14.35 12.65
CA ASP A 49 -70.42 15.16 13.89
C ASP A 49 -70.04 14.51 15.25
N PRO A 50 -69.27 15.19 16.16
CA PRO A 50 -68.93 16.61 16.18
C PRO A 50 -67.42 16.95 16.28
N VAL A 51 -67.10 18.20 15.93
CA VAL A 51 -65.80 18.88 16.02
C VAL A 51 -65.06 18.64 17.36
N PRO A 52 -63.79 18.17 17.36
CA PRO A 52 -62.95 18.22 18.54
C PRO A 52 -62.58 19.67 18.83
N LYS A 53 -62.98 20.19 19.99
CA LYS A 53 -62.57 21.50 20.49
C LYS A 53 -61.04 21.58 20.53
N ALA A 54 -60.48 22.54 19.82
CA ALA A 54 -59.07 22.89 19.92
C ALA A 54 -58.76 23.32 21.36
N VAL A 55 -58.08 22.45 22.10
CA VAL A 55 -57.53 22.79 23.42
C VAL A 55 -56.41 23.80 23.18
N PRO A 56 -56.43 24.99 23.83
CA PRO A 56 -55.35 25.94 23.68
C PRO A 56 -54.04 25.28 24.14
N LYS A 57 -53.04 25.25 23.25
CA LYS A 57 -51.70 24.72 23.52
C LYS A 57 -51.10 25.58 24.63
N GLN A 58 -51.19 25.11 25.87
CA GLN A 58 -50.55 25.76 27.00
C GLN A 58 -49.05 25.76 26.72
N VAL A 59 -48.49 26.95 26.53
CA VAL A 59 -47.04 27.17 26.46
C VAL A 59 -46.52 27.01 27.87
N THR A 60 -46.38 25.77 28.33
CA THR A 60 -45.63 25.47 29.54
C THR A 60 -44.16 25.59 29.18
N GLU A 61 -43.48 26.60 29.72
CA GLU A 61 -42.03 26.73 29.62
C GLU A 61 -41.39 25.39 30.01
N GLU A 62 -40.48 24.89 29.16
CA GLU A 62 -39.87 23.56 29.36
C GLU A 62 -39.26 23.48 30.76
N PRO A 63 -39.52 22.42 31.56
CA PRO A 63 -38.96 22.26 32.89
C PRO A 63 -37.43 22.38 32.86
N GLU A 64 -36.84 23.23 33.69
CA GLU A 64 -35.38 23.51 33.76
C GLU A 64 -34.50 22.23 33.79
N LYS A 65 -35.00 21.13 34.36
CA LYS A 65 -34.31 19.83 34.36
C LYS A 65 -34.19 19.22 32.95
N ILE A 66 -35.24 19.33 32.13
CA ILE A 66 -35.25 18.84 30.75
C ILE A 66 -34.37 19.74 29.88
N ARG A 67 -34.36 21.06 30.15
CA ARG A 67 -33.44 21.99 29.47
C ARG A 67 -31.98 21.62 29.72
N LYS A 68 -31.60 21.43 30.99
CA LYS A 68 -30.25 20.98 31.36
C LYS A 68 -29.89 19.63 30.74
N TRP A 69 -30.81 18.67 30.77
CA TRP A 69 -30.57 17.36 30.14
C TRP A 69 -30.36 17.46 28.62
N ARG A 70 -31.14 18.29 27.90
CA ARG A 70 -30.94 18.53 26.47
C ARG A 70 -29.62 19.22 26.18
N GLU A 71 -29.23 20.21 26.98
CA GLU A 71 -27.94 20.90 26.88
C GLU A 71 -26.78 19.93 27.10
N GLU A 72 -26.85 19.06 28.12
CA GLU A 72 -25.85 18.03 28.41
C GLU A 72 -25.76 16.97 27.28
N GLN A 73 -26.89 16.47 26.78
CA GLN A 73 -26.91 15.52 25.65
C GLN A 73 -26.36 16.14 24.37
N LYS A 74 -26.76 17.39 24.06
CA LYS A 74 -26.25 18.12 22.90
C LYS A 74 -24.74 18.30 22.98
N THR A 75 -24.23 18.69 24.15
CA THR A 75 -22.80 18.86 24.38
C THR A 75 -22.04 17.55 24.22
N ARG A 76 -22.59 16.44 24.76
CA ARG A 76 -21.98 15.10 24.61
C ARG A 76 -21.96 14.63 23.16
N LEU A 77 -23.01 14.93 22.39
CA LEU A 77 -23.06 14.58 20.96
C LEU A 77 -22.03 15.39 20.17
N GLU A 78 -21.94 16.70 20.41
CA GLU A 78 -20.95 17.57 19.77
C GLU A 78 -19.51 17.14 20.10
N GLU A 79 -19.25 16.66 21.32
CA GLU A 79 -17.95 16.11 21.67
C GLU A 79 -17.63 14.81 20.92
N LYS A 80 -18.60 13.91 20.73
CA LYS A 80 -18.41 12.70 19.92
C LYS A 80 -18.17 13.03 18.46
N ASP A 81 -18.97 13.93 17.87
CA ASP A 81 -18.81 14.36 16.49
C ASP A 81 -17.41 14.96 16.26
N ARG A 82 -16.92 15.75 17.23
CA ARG A 82 -15.56 16.31 17.21
C ARG A 82 -14.47 15.24 17.31
N GLU A 83 -14.65 14.21 18.15
CA GLU A 83 -13.70 13.10 18.22
C GLU A 83 -13.66 12.27 16.93
N GLU A 84 -14.82 12.04 16.32
CA GLU A 84 -14.93 11.35 15.03
C GLU A 84 -14.26 12.14 13.91
N GLU A 85 -14.49 13.46 13.84
CA GLU A 85 -13.82 14.33 12.88
C GLU A 85 -12.30 14.31 13.07
N ARG A 86 -11.83 14.38 14.33
CA ARG A 86 -10.40 14.32 14.64
C ARG A 86 -9.77 13.00 14.18
N LYS A 87 -10.41 11.86 14.47
CA LYS A 87 -9.92 10.54 14.04
C LYS A 87 -9.90 10.42 12.51
N LYS A 88 -10.90 10.98 11.84
CA LYS A 88 -10.98 11.00 10.38
C LYS A 88 -9.83 11.81 9.77
N ASP A 89 -9.50 12.95 10.36
CA ASP A 89 -8.39 13.79 9.92
C ASP A 89 -7.02 13.15 10.22
N GLU A 90 -6.87 12.52 11.38
CA GLU A 90 -5.67 11.73 11.73
C GLU A 90 -5.44 10.61 10.70
N LEU A 91 -6.49 9.86 10.33
CA LEU A 91 -6.40 8.81 9.31
C LEU A 91 -6.03 9.36 7.93
N ARG A 92 -6.60 10.49 7.52
CA ARG A 92 -6.23 11.14 6.25
C ARG A 92 -4.80 11.63 6.26
N GLU A 93 -4.35 12.21 7.37
CA GLU A 93 -2.99 12.68 7.51
C GLU A 93 -2.00 11.51 7.49
N GLN A 94 -2.33 10.41 8.17
CA GLN A 94 -1.52 9.19 8.17
C GLN A 94 -1.41 8.61 6.76
N ALA A 95 -2.53 8.46 6.04
CA ALA A 95 -2.52 7.97 4.66
C ALA A 95 -1.70 8.86 3.72
N ARG A 96 -1.78 10.19 3.91
CA ARG A 96 -0.98 11.16 3.15
C ARG A 96 0.52 11.02 3.48
N LYS A 97 0.90 10.87 4.74
CA LYS A 97 2.30 10.68 5.16
C LYS A 97 2.86 9.38 4.60
N GLU A 98 2.13 8.28 4.71
CA GLU A 98 2.55 6.99 4.17
C GLU A 98 2.77 7.04 2.65
N LEU A 99 1.91 7.76 1.92
CA LEU A 99 2.10 7.96 0.49
C LEU A 99 3.36 8.79 0.18
N GLU A 100 3.60 9.87 0.93
CA GLU A 100 4.79 10.70 0.77
C GLU A 100 6.07 9.90 1.08
N ASP A 101 6.07 9.12 2.15
CA ASP A 101 7.20 8.27 2.55
C ASP A 101 7.45 7.15 1.53
N TRP A 102 6.40 6.58 0.94
CA TRP A 102 6.54 5.63 -0.16
C TRP A 102 7.24 6.27 -1.37
N TYR A 103 6.85 7.49 -1.76
CA TYR A 103 7.50 8.20 -2.86
C TYR A 103 8.97 8.52 -2.56
N LYS A 104 9.29 8.95 -1.33
CA LYS A 104 10.67 9.17 -0.90
C LYS A 104 11.50 7.89 -1.01
N HIS A 105 11.01 6.78 -0.45
CA HIS A 105 11.70 5.50 -0.54
C HIS A 105 11.85 5.00 -1.98
N HIS A 106 10.84 5.21 -2.83
CA HIS A 106 10.90 4.87 -4.23
C HIS A 106 11.98 5.69 -4.98
N GLU A 107 12.01 6.99 -4.75
CA GLU A 107 13.01 7.89 -5.33
C GLU A 107 14.42 7.52 -4.85
N GLU A 108 14.61 7.26 -3.57
CA GLU A 108 15.87 6.79 -2.99
C GLU A 108 16.32 5.47 -3.61
N ALA A 109 15.40 4.51 -3.76
CA ALA A 109 15.70 3.22 -4.39
C ALA A 109 16.13 3.39 -5.85
N ILE A 110 15.41 4.22 -6.63
CA ILE A 110 15.79 4.55 -8.01
C ILE A 110 17.15 5.25 -8.05
N SER A 111 17.38 6.23 -7.18
CA SER A 111 18.63 6.98 -7.11
C SER A 111 19.80 6.06 -6.77
N LYS A 112 19.62 5.16 -5.81
CA LYS A 112 20.60 4.14 -5.42
C LYS A 112 20.91 3.18 -6.56
N THR A 113 19.90 2.65 -7.26
CA THR A 113 20.11 1.78 -8.42
C THR A 113 20.84 2.52 -9.55
N LYS A 114 20.44 3.76 -9.86
CA LYS A 114 21.12 4.59 -10.86
C LYS A 114 22.58 4.85 -10.47
N ALA A 115 22.85 5.16 -9.20
CA ALA A 115 24.21 5.38 -8.70
C ALA A 115 25.04 4.10 -8.76
N ALA A 116 24.48 2.96 -8.36
CA ALA A 116 25.14 1.66 -8.44
C ALA A 116 25.50 1.29 -9.88
N ASN A 117 24.57 1.44 -10.83
CA ASN A 117 24.82 1.19 -12.24
C ASN A 117 25.90 2.12 -12.82
N ARG A 118 25.86 3.42 -12.49
CA ARG A 118 26.91 4.36 -12.90
C ARG A 118 28.27 4.00 -12.31
N ASN A 119 28.32 3.55 -11.06
CA ASN A 119 29.57 3.14 -10.43
C ASN A 119 30.10 1.84 -11.02
N ALA A 120 29.23 0.86 -11.26
CA ALA A 120 29.59 -0.39 -11.92
C ALA A 120 30.14 -0.14 -13.33
N GLU A 121 29.50 0.75 -14.11
CA GLU A 121 30.01 1.14 -15.43
C GLU A 121 31.38 1.82 -15.34
N LYS A 122 31.55 2.77 -14.40
CA LYS A 122 32.84 3.44 -14.18
C LYS A 122 33.94 2.44 -13.82
N GLN A 123 33.64 1.47 -12.96
CA GLN A 123 34.58 0.41 -12.57
C GLN A 123 34.90 -0.51 -13.76
N PHE A 124 33.88 -0.91 -14.53
CA PHE A 124 34.04 -1.74 -15.72
C PHE A 124 34.92 -1.06 -16.79
N VAL A 125 34.70 0.24 -17.04
CA VAL A 125 35.50 1.03 -17.97
C VAL A 125 36.94 1.18 -17.45
N ALA A 126 37.13 1.51 -16.16
CA ALA A 126 38.46 1.63 -15.58
C ALA A 126 39.27 0.33 -15.66
N GLU A 127 38.68 -0.82 -15.33
CA GLU A 127 39.31 -2.14 -15.47
C GLU A 127 39.63 -2.51 -16.93
N THR A 128 38.91 -1.93 -17.89
CA THR A 128 39.12 -2.17 -19.32
C THR A 128 40.24 -1.27 -19.89
N ASP A 129 40.25 0.01 -19.51
CA ASP A 129 41.18 1.04 -20.02
C ASP A 129 42.59 0.93 -19.43
N GLU A 130 42.77 0.26 -18.29
CA GLU A 130 44.09 -0.03 -17.70
C GLU A 130 44.84 -1.09 -18.53
N ILE A 131 45.31 -0.69 -19.71
CA ILE A 131 46.06 -1.52 -20.66
C ILE A 131 47.55 -1.39 -20.34
N GLU A 132 47.98 -2.14 -19.33
CA GLU A 132 49.41 -2.35 -19.09
C GLU A 132 49.98 -3.43 -20.03
N PRO A 133 51.06 -3.15 -20.76
CA PRO A 133 51.72 -4.13 -21.62
C PRO A 133 52.13 -5.38 -20.82
N GLY A 134 51.67 -6.56 -21.25
CA GLY A 134 51.93 -7.85 -20.58
C GLY A 134 50.71 -8.47 -19.86
N THR A 135 49.60 -7.75 -19.73
CA THR A 135 48.35 -8.23 -19.10
C THR A 135 47.30 -8.77 -20.10
N GLU A 136 47.64 -8.86 -21.39
CA GLU A 136 46.68 -9.12 -22.47
C GLU A 136 46.02 -10.49 -22.34
N TRP A 137 46.79 -11.53 -22.01
CA TRP A 137 46.26 -12.88 -21.81
C TRP A 137 45.41 -13.00 -20.54
N GLU A 138 45.73 -12.21 -19.51
CA GLU A 138 44.91 -12.13 -18.31
C GLU A 138 43.55 -11.48 -18.61
N ARG A 139 43.52 -10.42 -19.42
CA ARG A 139 42.28 -9.78 -19.89
C ARG A 139 41.44 -10.72 -20.76
N ILE A 140 42.06 -11.39 -21.74
CA ILE A 140 41.37 -12.36 -22.61
C ILE A 140 40.75 -13.49 -21.76
N ALA A 141 41.49 -14.00 -20.77
CA ALA A 141 41.00 -15.02 -19.88
C ALA A 141 39.85 -14.52 -18.99
N LYS A 142 39.88 -13.27 -18.47
CA LYS A 142 38.76 -12.70 -17.69
C LYS A 142 37.44 -12.68 -18.48
N LEU A 143 37.51 -12.47 -19.80
CA LEU A 143 36.34 -12.45 -20.69
C LEU A 143 35.90 -13.86 -21.15
N CYS A 144 36.73 -14.88 -20.93
CA CYS A 144 36.41 -16.25 -21.29
C CYS A 144 35.67 -16.98 -20.16
N ASP A 145 34.53 -17.57 -20.48
CA ASP A 145 33.83 -18.46 -19.57
C ASP A 145 34.50 -19.85 -19.56
N PHE A 146 35.11 -20.21 -18.43
CA PHE A 146 35.76 -21.49 -18.19
C PHE A 146 34.85 -22.53 -17.52
N ASN A 147 33.61 -22.19 -17.21
CA ASN A 147 32.69 -23.14 -16.63
C ASN A 147 32.32 -24.21 -17.69
N PRO A 148 32.57 -25.51 -17.42
CA PRO A 148 32.21 -26.57 -18.36
C PRO A 148 30.70 -26.72 -18.55
N LYS A 149 29.88 -26.24 -17.59
CA LYS A 149 28.41 -26.39 -17.61
C LYS A 149 27.69 -25.29 -18.38
N THR A 150 28.35 -24.17 -18.67
CA THR A 150 27.75 -23.01 -19.35
C THR A 150 27.95 -23.05 -20.86
N ASN A 151 28.63 -24.08 -21.37
CA ASN A 151 28.88 -24.18 -22.81
C ASN A 151 27.58 -24.50 -23.56
N LYS A 152 26.96 -23.45 -24.12
CA LYS A 152 25.77 -23.55 -24.98
C LYS A 152 26.12 -23.82 -26.45
N SER A 153 27.41 -23.89 -26.80
CA SER A 153 27.88 -24.11 -28.17
C SER A 153 28.00 -25.61 -28.47
N SER A 154 27.55 -26.02 -29.66
CA SER A 154 27.74 -27.38 -30.16
C SER A 154 29.21 -27.70 -30.51
N LYS A 155 30.09 -26.70 -30.57
CA LYS A 155 31.51 -26.89 -30.89
C LYS A 155 32.31 -27.13 -29.61
N ASP A 156 33.23 -28.09 -29.67
CA ASP A 156 34.19 -28.30 -28.60
C ASP A 156 35.24 -27.17 -28.60
N ILE A 157 35.19 -26.34 -27.56
CA ILE A 157 36.11 -25.23 -27.32
C ILE A 157 37.12 -25.54 -26.21
N SER A 158 37.20 -26.79 -25.74
CA SER A 158 38.06 -27.22 -24.64
C SER A 158 39.54 -26.97 -24.93
N ARG A 159 39.98 -27.24 -26.16
CA ARG A 159 41.37 -26.95 -26.59
C ARG A 159 41.68 -25.46 -26.57
N MET A 160 40.76 -24.63 -27.06
CA MET A 160 40.91 -23.16 -27.06
C MET A 160 40.98 -22.61 -25.63
N ARG A 161 40.06 -23.05 -24.76
CA ARG A 161 40.06 -22.70 -23.33
C ARG A 161 41.38 -23.08 -22.66
N SER A 162 41.87 -24.30 -22.92
CA SER A 162 43.17 -24.77 -22.39
C SER A 162 44.33 -23.88 -22.84
N ILE A 163 44.40 -23.52 -24.14
CA ILE A 163 45.43 -22.64 -24.69
C ILE A 163 45.37 -21.25 -24.05
N ILE A 164 44.19 -20.65 -23.90
CA ILE A 164 44.03 -19.33 -23.27
C ILE A 164 44.50 -19.36 -21.81
N LEU A 165 44.17 -20.42 -21.07
CA LEU A 165 44.59 -20.58 -19.67
C LEU A 165 46.11 -20.76 -19.55
N GLN A 166 46.72 -21.53 -20.46
CA GLN A 166 48.18 -21.70 -20.52
C GLN A 166 48.88 -20.36 -20.80
N LEU A 167 48.35 -19.56 -21.72
CA LEU A 167 48.93 -18.26 -22.07
C LEU A 167 48.75 -17.21 -20.96
N LYS A 168 47.70 -17.34 -20.13
CA LYS A 168 47.56 -16.55 -18.90
C LYS A 168 48.63 -16.92 -17.86
N GLN A 169 48.90 -18.20 -17.66
CA GLN A 169 49.86 -18.68 -16.66
C GLN A 169 51.32 -18.48 -17.11
N ASN A 170 51.57 -18.65 -18.41
CA ASN A 170 52.89 -18.59 -19.02
C ASN A 170 52.83 -17.64 -20.24
N PRO A 171 52.92 -16.32 -20.02
CA PRO A 171 52.89 -15.35 -21.11
C PRO A 171 54.09 -15.54 -22.06
N LEU A 172 53.85 -15.37 -23.36
CA LEU A 172 54.88 -15.48 -24.38
C LEU A 172 55.92 -14.38 -24.18
N GLN A 173 57.19 -14.76 -24.02
CA GLN A 173 58.26 -13.78 -23.95
C GLN A 173 58.43 -13.11 -25.31
N ALA A 174 58.43 -11.77 -25.34
CA ALA A 174 58.65 -11.01 -26.56
C ALA A 174 60.05 -11.31 -27.11
N THR A 175 60.11 -12.04 -28.23
CA THR A 175 61.38 -12.27 -28.92
C THR A 175 61.79 -10.97 -29.59
N LYS A 176 62.82 -10.30 -29.05
CA LYS A 176 63.51 -9.22 -29.77
C LYS A 176 64.12 -9.85 -31.02
N LYS A 177 63.50 -9.62 -32.19
CA LYS A 177 64.15 -9.90 -33.47
C LYS A 177 65.41 -9.04 -33.52
N VAL A 178 66.55 -9.73 -33.55
CA VAL A 178 67.88 -9.16 -33.84
C VAL A 178 67.93 -8.75 -35.30
#